data_AF-A0A3M2CGI0-F1
#
_entry.id   AF-A0A3M2CGI0-F1
#
_cell.length_a   1.000
_cell.length_b   1.000
_cell.length_c   1.000
_cell.angle_alpha   90.00
_cell.angle_beta   90.00
_cell.angle_gamma   90.00
#
_symmetry.space_group_name_H-M   'P 1'
#
loop_
_entity.id
_entity.type
_entity.pdbx_description
1 polymer ?
#
loop_
_entity_poly.entity_id
_entity_poly.type
_entity_poly.pdbx_seq_one_letter_code
_entity_poly.pdbx_strand_id
1 'polypeptide(L)'
;MEEPTTEGEMAKSEADLSETPESAATPEDMIANAMSAAPAPIAAEATILGYPEEGRGNWPEEPAPELVELRAGTNGWTCIVDIPDTPGNDPMCLNETYLEVFMSSLTLTDAPSTGIGFGYMLQGGGPVGSPPHIMVFAPESNDSIGAFGTEPGPMPWIMFPETSQQHLMVLLPPPAEAVAAEEDKIANAMSAAPAPIAAEATILGYPEEGRGNWPEEPAPELVELRAGTNGWTCIVDIPDTPGNDPMCLNETYLEVFMSSLTLTDAPSTGIGFGYMLQGGGPVGSPPHMMVFVPESNESLVAFGTEPGPFPWIMFAETPSQHLMVLAR
;
A
#
# COMPACT_ATOMS: atom_id res chain seq x y z
N MET A 1 -44.16 76.34 5.94
CA MET A 1 -43.81 77.08 4.72
C MET A 1 -43.20 76.08 3.77
N GLU A 2 -43.79 76.00 2.57
CA GLU A 2 -43.29 75.38 1.34
C GLU A 2 -43.07 73.85 1.29
N GLU A 3 -43.98 73.18 0.58
CA GLU A 3 -43.65 72.06 -0.34
C GLU A 3 -43.13 72.64 -1.69
N PRO A 4 -42.85 71.91 -2.80
CA PRO A 4 -42.80 70.45 -3.05
C PRO A 4 -41.70 69.97 -4.08
N THR A 5 -41.80 68.69 -4.45
CA THR A 5 -41.49 68.01 -5.74
C THR A 5 -40.04 67.80 -6.23
N THR A 6 -39.69 66.54 -6.50
CA THR A 6 -39.57 66.05 -7.89
C THR A 6 -39.70 64.53 -7.99
N GLU A 7 -40.25 64.10 -9.12
CA GLU A 7 -40.69 62.76 -9.52
C GLU A 7 -39.55 61.78 -9.80
N GLY A 8 -39.87 60.48 -9.79
CA GLY A 8 -38.98 59.42 -10.29
C GLY A 8 -39.56 58.02 -10.07
N GLU A 9 -40.29 57.53 -11.08
CA GLU A 9 -41.01 56.26 -11.14
C GLU A 9 -40.08 55.03 -11.28
N MET A 10 -40.49 53.93 -10.64
CA MET A 10 -40.26 52.50 -10.90
C MET A 10 -38.98 52.02 -11.62
N ALA A 11 -38.26 51.09 -10.99
CA ALA A 11 -37.90 49.80 -11.60
C ALA A 11 -37.36 48.81 -10.54
N LYS A 12 -37.89 47.59 -10.58
CA LYS A 12 -37.28 46.39 -10.00
C LYS A 12 -35.87 46.23 -10.57
N SER A 13 -34.92 45.85 -9.72
CA SER A 13 -33.73 45.13 -10.19
C SER A 13 -33.48 43.97 -9.24
N GLU A 14 -33.92 42.80 -9.69
CA GLU A 14 -33.39 41.51 -9.31
C GLU A 14 -31.88 41.55 -9.58
N ALA A 15 -31.08 41.62 -8.52
CA ALA A 15 -29.65 41.42 -8.61
C ALA A 15 -29.39 39.92 -8.50
N ASP A 16 -29.44 39.31 -9.67
CA ASP A 16 -28.67 38.16 -10.15
C ASP A 16 -27.53 37.76 -9.19
N LEU A 17 -27.83 36.82 -8.30
CA LEU A 17 -26.82 35.96 -7.69
C LEU A 17 -26.41 34.98 -8.79
N SER A 18 -25.40 35.36 -9.57
CA SER A 18 -24.73 34.41 -10.45
C SER A 18 -23.97 33.42 -9.56
N GLU A 19 -24.67 32.38 -9.10
CA GLU A 19 -24.04 31.14 -8.69
C GLU A 19 -23.26 30.64 -9.90
N THR A 20 -21.93 30.65 -9.76
CA THR A 20 -21.09 29.90 -10.69
C THR A 20 -21.42 28.43 -10.39
N PRO A 21 -21.90 27.63 -11.36
CA PRO A 21 -22.13 26.23 -11.06
C PRO A 21 -20.78 25.63 -10.71
N GLU A 22 -20.71 25.02 -9.53
CA GLU A 22 -19.63 24.13 -9.14
C GLU A 22 -19.47 23.12 -10.28
N SER A 23 -18.38 23.26 -11.04
CA SER A 23 -18.15 22.48 -12.25
C SER A 23 -18.01 21.02 -11.83
N ALA A 24 -19.01 20.19 -12.14
CA ALA A 24 -18.87 18.74 -12.05
C ALA A 24 -17.57 18.31 -12.75
N ALA A 25 -16.81 17.41 -12.14
CA ALA A 25 -15.56 16.91 -12.70
C ALA A 25 -15.83 16.27 -14.07
N THR A 26 -14.97 16.55 -15.06
CA THR A 26 -15.10 15.91 -16.37
C THR A 26 -14.71 14.43 -16.30
N PRO A 27 -15.17 13.56 -17.22
CA PRO A 27 -14.68 12.17 -17.29
C PRO A 27 -13.15 12.08 -17.38
N GLU A 28 -12.51 13.03 -18.07
CA GLU A 28 -11.06 13.12 -18.14
C GLU A 28 -10.41 13.43 -16.79
N ASP A 29 -10.99 14.36 -16.01
CA ASP A 29 -10.51 14.68 -14.66
C ASP A 29 -10.68 13.49 -13.70
N MET A 30 -11.82 12.80 -13.81
CA MET A 30 -12.10 11.57 -13.07
C MET A 30 -11.09 10.48 -13.39
N ILE A 31 -10.80 10.24 -14.67
CA ILE A 31 -9.79 9.25 -15.07
C ILE A 31 -8.42 9.62 -14.53
N ALA A 32 -8.01 10.89 -14.62
CA ALA A 32 -6.73 11.35 -14.08
C ALA A 32 -6.65 11.16 -12.56
N ASN A 33 -7.75 11.41 -11.85
CA ASN A 33 -7.87 11.20 -10.42
C ASN A 33 -7.72 9.70 -10.06
N ALA A 34 -8.49 8.80 -10.68
CA ALA A 34 -8.36 7.36 -10.44
C ALA A 34 -6.96 6.83 -10.77
N MET A 35 -6.33 7.33 -11.83
CA MET A 35 -4.96 6.93 -12.21
C MET A 35 -3.90 7.37 -11.19
N SER A 36 -4.20 8.34 -10.32
CA SER A 36 -3.29 8.80 -9.28
C SER A 36 -3.23 7.88 -8.06
N ALA A 37 -4.09 6.86 -8.00
CA ALA A 37 -4.19 5.92 -6.90
C ALA A 37 -3.05 4.91 -6.81
N ALA A 38 -2.33 4.64 -7.92
CA ALA A 38 -1.37 3.54 -8.04
C ALA A 38 -0.14 3.93 -8.89
N PRO A 39 0.94 3.14 -8.87
CA PRO A 39 2.06 3.30 -9.79
C PRO A 39 1.61 3.42 -11.24
N ALA A 40 2.23 4.34 -12.00
CA ALA A 40 1.77 4.68 -13.35
C ALA A 40 1.60 3.46 -14.29
N PRO A 41 2.47 2.44 -14.29
CA PRO A 41 2.28 1.29 -15.17
C PRO A 41 1.09 0.40 -14.76
N ILE A 42 0.69 0.40 -13.48
CA ILE A 42 -0.53 -0.27 -13.02
C ILE A 42 -1.76 0.54 -13.46
N ALA A 43 -1.77 1.84 -13.15
CA ALA A 43 -2.89 2.72 -13.44
C ALA A 43 -3.15 2.94 -14.95
N ALA A 44 -2.11 2.87 -15.79
CA ALA A 44 -2.22 3.11 -17.23
C ALA A 44 -3.13 2.10 -17.95
N GLU A 45 -3.06 0.83 -17.54
CA GLU A 45 -3.79 -0.28 -18.18
C GLU A 45 -4.94 -0.82 -17.32
N ALA A 46 -5.22 -0.17 -16.18
CA ALA A 46 -6.31 -0.54 -15.28
C ALA A 46 -7.68 -0.13 -15.84
N THR A 47 -8.70 -0.90 -15.47
CA THR A 47 -10.10 -0.49 -15.63
C THR A 47 -10.34 0.71 -14.72
N ILE A 48 -11.06 1.72 -15.20
CA ILE A 48 -11.37 2.93 -14.43
C ILE A 48 -12.87 2.99 -14.18
N LEU A 49 -13.24 3.04 -12.90
CA LEU A 49 -14.62 3.13 -12.45
C LEU A 49 -14.86 4.46 -11.72
N GLY A 50 -15.97 5.12 -12.06
CA GLY A 50 -16.46 6.33 -11.42
C GLY A 50 -17.70 6.07 -10.57
N TYR A 51 -17.97 6.94 -9.59
CA TYR A 51 -19.30 6.99 -8.97
C TYR A 51 -20.30 7.65 -9.94
N PRO A 52 -21.58 7.21 -9.94
CA PRO A 52 -22.62 7.92 -10.68
C PRO A 52 -22.88 9.31 -10.06
N GLU A 53 -23.71 10.13 -10.72
CA GLU A 53 -23.99 11.51 -10.27
C GLU A 53 -24.59 11.56 -8.86
N GLU A 54 -25.39 10.57 -8.48
CA GLU A 54 -25.95 10.40 -7.13
C GLU A 54 -24.93 9.91 -6.07
N GLY A 55 -23.66 9.75 -6.43
CA GLY A 55 -22.60 9.30 -5.54
C GLY A 55 -22.85 7.89 -5.02
N ARG A 56 -22.67 7.68 -3.71
CA ARG A 56 -22.95 6.39 -3.05
C ARG A 56 -24.40 6.23 -2.59
N GLY A 57 -25.28 7.20 -2.87
CA GLY A 57 -26.67 7.19 -2.40
C GLY A 57 -26.75 7.11 -0.86
N ASN A 58 -27.66 6.27 -0.35
CA ASN A 58 -27.85 6.03 1.09
C ASN A 58 -26.99 4.85 1.62
N TRP A 59 -25.82 4.61 1.05
CA TRP A 59 -24.92 3.60 1.60
C TRP A 59 -24.37 4.07 2.97
N PRO A 60 -24.26 3.20 4.00
CA PRO A 60 -24.47 1.74 3.97
C PRO A 60 -25.88 1.27 4.36
N GLU A 61 -26.88 2.14 4.50
CA GLU A 61 -28.26 1.72 4.82
C GLU A 61 -28.94 0.96 3.67
N GLU A 62 -28.60 1.30 2.42
CA GLU A 62 -29.04 0.61 1.20
C GLU A 62 -27.82 0.31 0.31
N PRO A 63 -27.90 -0.68 -0.61
CA PRO A 63 -26.85 -0.93 -1.58
C PRO A 63 -26.50 0.34 -2.38
N ALA A 64 -25.21 0.59 -2.57
CA ALA A 64 -24.77 1.71 -3.38
C ALA A 64 -25.16 1.50 -4.85
N PRO A 65 -25.42 2.59 -5.61
CA PRO A 65 -25.52 2.53 -7.06
C PRO A 65 -24.32 1.84 -7.71
N GLU A 66 -24.53 1.21 -8.86
CA GLU A 66 -23.45 0.59 -9.63
C GLU A 66 -22.46 1.65 -10.10
N LEU A 67 -21.16 1.34 -9.99
CA LEU A 67 -20.11 2.21 -10.50
C LEU A 67 -20.16 2.27 -12.03
N VAL A 68 -19.85 3.45 -12.57
CA VAL A 68 -19.84 3.70 -14.01
C VAL A 68 -18.47 3.39 -14.56
N GLU A 69 -18.39 2.54 -15.59
CA GLU A 69 -17.14 2.32 -16.32
C GLU A 69 -16.78 3.58 -17.13
N LEU A 70 -15.67 4.22 -16.77
CA LEU A 70 -15.11 5.37 -17.48
C LEU A 70 -14.10 4.94 -18.55
N ARG A 71 -13.40 3.82 -18.31
CA ARG A 71 -12.42 3.23 -19.23
C ARG A 71 -12.22 1.74 -18.96
N ALA A 72 -12.31 0.90 -19.99
CA ALA A 72 -11.93 -0.51 -19.88
C ALA A 72 -10.41 -0.68 -19.72
N GLY A 73 -9.99 -1.65 -18.89
CA GLY A 73 -8.59 -2.04 -18.68
C GLY A 73 -8.24 -3.42 -19.24
N THR A 74 -6.96 -3.80 -19.11
CA THR A 74 -6.41 -5.04 -19.65
C THR A 74 -5.48 -5.79 -18.69
N ASN A 75 -5.20 -5.26 -17.50
CA ASN A 75 -4.15 -5.77 -16.61
C ASN A 75 -4.65 -6.41 -15.30
N GLY A 76 -5.96 -6.61 -15.13
CA GLY A 76 -6.53 -7.20 -13.91
C GLY A 76 -6.59 -6.27 -12.69
N TRP A 77 -6.26 -4.98 -12.86
CA TRP A 77 -6.42 -3.95 -11.86
C TRP A 77 -7.59 -3.03 -12.20
N THR A 78 -8.25 -2.53 -11.17
CA THR A 78 -9.35 -1.56 -11.30
C THR A 78 -9.08 -0.37 -10.39
N CYS A 79 -8.93 0.81 -10.97
CA CYS A 79 -8.82 2.06 -10.22
C CYS A 79 -10.17 2.77 -10.16
N ILE A 80 -10.57 3.16 -8.95
CA ILE A 80 -11.81 3.83 -8.64
C ILE A 80 -11.48 5.26 -8.25
N VAL A 81 -12.29 6.19 -8.78
CA VAL A 81 -12.14 7.62 -8.51
C VAL A 81 -12.32 7.94 -7.03
N ASP A 82 -11.91 9.15 -6.67
CA ASP A 82 -12.16 9.77 -5.38
C ASP A 82 -13.64 9.70 -4.97
N ILE A 83 -13.86 9.58 -3.66
CA ILE A 83 -15.20 9.45 -3.10
C ILE A 83 -15.80 10.86 -3.02
N PRO A 84 -16.90 11.17 -3.73
CA PRO A 84 -17.41 12.53 -3.86
C PRO A 84 -17.82 13.19 -2.53
N ASP A 85 -18.10 12.40 -1.50
CA ASP A 85 -18.62 12.86 -0.20
C ASP A 85 -17.56 12.83 0.92
N THR A 86 -16.28 12.60 0.62
CA THR A 86 -15.21 12.65 1.63
C THR A 86 -14.40 13.94 1.53
N PRO A 87 -13.83 14.44 2.65
CA PRO A 87 -12.97 15.64 2.62
C PRO A 87 -11.59 15.41 1.97
N GLY A 88 -11.21 14.16 1.73
CA GLY A 88 -9.91 13.75 1.21
C GLY A 88 -9.94 13.51 -0.29
N ASN A 89 -8.76 13.37 -0.90
CA ASN A 89 -8.62 12.82 -2.25
C ASN A 89 -8.25 11.34 -2.09
N ASP A 90 -9.23 10.47 -2.22
CA ASP A 90 -9.21 9.07 -1.80
C ASP A 90 -9.33 8.06 -2.98
N PRO A 91 -8.74 8.28 -4.17
CA PRO A 91 -8.80 7.31 -5.24
C PRO A 91 -8.01 6.06 -4.85
N MET A 92 -8.52 4.91 -5.25
CA MET A 92 -7.91 3.62 -4.92
C MET A 92 -7.78 2.73 -6.14
N CYS A 93 -6.80 1.84 -6.17
CA CYS A 93 -6.66 0.86 -7.24
C CYS A 93 -6.49 -0.54 -6.68
N LEU A 94 -7.38 -1.46 -7.04
CA LEU A 94 -7.50 -2.78 -6.47
C LEU A 94 -7.17 -3.85 -7.52
N ASN A 95 -6.51 -4.92 -7.10
CA ASN A 95 -6.47 -6.14 -7.89
C ASN A 95 -7.83 -6.84 -7.88
N GLU A 96 -8.03 -7.81 -8.77
CA GLU A 96 -9.28 -8.56 -8.92
C GLU A 96 -9.81 -9.12 -7.58
N THR A 97 -8.95 -9.75 -6.78
CA THR A 97 -9.33 -10.34 -5.48
C THR A 97 -9.89 -9.30 -4.50
N TYR A 98 -9.27 -8.12 -4.42
CA TYR A 98 -9.76 -7.08 -3.51
C TYR A 98 -10.95 -6.32 -4.11
N LEU A 99 -11.00 -6.18 -5.43
CA LEU A 99 -12.16 -5.58 -6.10
C LEU A 99 -13.45 -6.31 -5.76
N GLU A 100 -13.44 -7.65 -5.72
CA GLU A 100 -14.61 -8.45 -5.34
C GLU A 100 -15.12 -8.13 -3.93
N VAL A 101 -14.21 -8.01 -2.96
CA VAL A 101 -14.53 -7.65 -1.56
C VAL A 101 -15.07 -6.24 -1.47
N PHE A 102 -14.46 -5.30 -2.20
CA PHE A 102 -14.93 -3.93 -2.25
C PHE A 102 -16.34 -3.85 -2.88
N MET A 103 -16.58 -4.54 -3.99
CA MET A 103 -17.90 -4.55 -4.63
C MET A 103 -18.95 -5.19 -3.72
N SER A 104 -18.60 -6.27 -2.99
CA SER A 104 -19.52 -6.88 -2.03
C SER A 104 -19.89 -5.92 -0.89
N SER A 105 -18.97 -5.02 -0.49
CA SER A 105 -19.26 -3.96 0.49
C SER A 105 -20.27 -2.94 -0.02
N LEU A 106 -20.20 -2.57 -1.30
CA LEU A 106 -21.13 -1.63 -1.93
C LEU A 106 -22.51 -2.27 -2.08
N THR A 107 -22.58 -3.57 -2.38
CA THR A 107 -23.84 -4.29 -2.56
C THR A 107 -24.43 -4.85 -1.26
N LEU A 108 -23.75 -4.65 -0.11
CA LEU A 108 -24.13 -5.19 1.20
C LEU A 108 -24.30 -6.72 1.19
N THR A 109 -23.40 -7.41 0.49
CA THR A 109 -23.37 -8.88 0.39
C THR A 109 -22.09 -9.44 1.01
N ASP A 110 -22.12 -10.73 1.37
CA ASP A 110 -20.93 -11.42 1.87
C ASP A 110 -19.79 -11.41 0.84
N ALA A 111 -18.57 -11.17 1.31
CA ALA A 111 -17.39 -11.20 0.46
C ALA A 111 -17.12 -12.63 -0.03
N PRO A 112 -16.98 -12.85 -1.35
CA PRO A 112 -16.76 -14.20 -1.89
C PRO A 112 -15.31 -14.68 -1.71
N SER A 113 -14.37 -13.76 -1.45
CA SER A 113 -12.94 -14.05 -1.52
C SER A 113 -12.41 -14.74 -0.26
N THR A 114 -11.69 -15.85 -0.46
CA THR A 114 -10.88 -16.55 0.55
C THR A 114 -9.40 -16.22 0.44
N GLY A 115 -9.04 -15.24 -0.40
CA GLY A 115 -7.68 -14.92 -0.78
C GLY A 115 -7.16 -13.59 -0.21
N ILE A 116 -5.84 -13.37 -0.30
CA ILE A 116 -5.22 -12.08 -0.04
C ILE A 116 -5.36 -11.18 -1.27
N GLY A 117 -5.93 -9.99 -1.06
CA GLY A 117 -6.07 -8.95 -2.06
C GLY A 117 -5.11 -7.79 -1.82
N PHE A 118 -4.82 -7.03 -2.88
CA PHE A 118 -3.92 -5.88 -2.81
C PHE A 118 -4.58 -4.64 -3.40
N GLY A 119 -4.39 -3.51 -2.72
CA GLY A 119 -4.90 -2.22 -3.15
C GLY A 119 -3.89 -1.11 -2.90
N TYR A 120 -3.85 -0.10 -3.77
CA TYR A 120 -3.08 1.12 -3.59
C TYR A 120 -4.01 2.30 -3.31
N MET A 121 -3.59 3.19 -2.41
CA MET A 121 -4.15 4.53 -2.21
C MET A 121 -3.00 5.54 -2.11
N LEU A 122 -2.34 5.82 -3.24
CA LEU A 122 -1.13 6.65 -3.29
C LEU A 122 -1.36 8.14 -3.06
N GLN A 123 -2.62 8.61 -3.12
CA GLN A 123 -2.99 9.96 -2.67
C GLN A 123 -3.20 10.02 -1.15
N GLY A 124 -3.23 8.87 -0.48
CA GLY A 124 -3.64 8.74 0.90
C GLY A 124 -5.16 8.68 1.02
N GLY A 125 -5.69 9.22 2.11
CA GLY A 125 -7.12 9.40 2.27
C GLY A 125 -7.84 8.29 3.03
N GLY A 126 -9.10 8.08 2.65
CA GLY A 126 -10.01 7.11 3.26
C GLY A 126 -10.66 7.62 4.55
N PRO A 127 -11.48 6.81 5.23
CA PRO A 127 -12.32 7.24 6.35
C PRO A 127 -11.53 7.77 7.56
N VAL A 128 -10.23 7.50 7.63
CA VAL A 128 -9.33 7.94 8.71
C VAL A 128 -8.29 8.98 8.27
N GLY A 129 -8.29 9.40 7.00
CA GLY A 129 -7.34 10.40 6.48
C GLY A 129 -5.88 9.95 6.54
N SER A 130 -5.57 8.80 5.96
CA SER A 130 -4.24 8.18 5.99
C SER A 130 -3.26 8.85 5.01
N PRO A 131 -1.93 8.79 5.25
CA PRO A 131 -0.94 9.06 4.21
C PRO A 131 -0.97 7.97 3.12
N PRO A 132 -0.19 8.10 2.03
CA PRO A 132 -0.10 7.06 0.99
C PRO A 132 0.14 5.68 1.60
N HIS A 133 -0.63 4.68 1.16
CA HIS A 133 -0.57 3.34 1.73
C HIS A 133 -0.99 2.27 0.73
N ILE A 134 -0.62 1.04 1.07
CA ILE A 134 -1.14 -0.18 0.45
C ILE A 134 -2.12 -0.81 1.42
N MET A 135 -3.20 -1.33 0.87
CA MET A 135 -4.16 -2.14 1.59
C MET A 135 -3.89 -3.60 1.24
N VAL A 136 -3.65 -4.45 2.24
CA VAL A 136 -3.50 -5.90 2.07
C VAL A 136 -4.73 -6.56 2.71
N PHE A 137 -5.70 -6.90 1.88
CA PHE A 137 -6.89 -7.63 2.30
C PHE A 137 -6.51 -9.04 2.72
N ALA A 138 -7.06 -9.51 3.84
CA ALA A 138 -7.03 -10.91 4.22
C ALA A 138 -8.39 -11.28 4.82
N PRO A 139 -8.99 -12.42 4.44
CA PRO A 139 -10.30 -12.81 4.95
C PRO A 139 -10.24 -13.05 6.46
N GLU A 140 -11.38 -12.98 7.13
CA GLU A 140 -11.49 -13.22 8.59
C GLU A 140 -10.96 -14.60 9.00
N SER A 141 -11.10 -15.60 8.12
CA SER A 141 -10.55 -16.94 8.34
C SER A 141 -9.03 -17.02 8.34
N ASN A 142 -8.33 -15.93 7.98
CA ASN A 142 -6.89 -15.86 7.97
C ASN A 142 -6.36 -15.35 9.32
N ASP A 143 -6.06 -16.28 10.22
CA ASP A 143 -5.50 -16.01 11.55
C ASP A 143 -4.14 -15.27 11.51
N SER A 144 -3.45 -15.29 10.35
CA SER A 144 -2.12 -14.68 10.16
C SER A 144 -2.09 -13.18 10.41
N ILE A 145 -3.23 -12.51 10.27
CA ILE A 145 -3.34 -11.06 10.49
C ILE A 145 -3.38 -10.70 11.99
N GLY A 146 -3.65 -11.67 12.87
CA GLY A 146 -3.76 -11.44 14.32
C GLY A 146 -2.47 -10.96 15.01
N ALA A 147 -1.33 -10.99 14.31
CA ALA A 147 -0.07 -10.42 14.78
C ALA A 147 -0.05 -8.87 14.76
N PHE A 148 -1.00 -8.24 14.06
CA PHE A 148 -1.07 -6.78 13.90
C PHE A 148 -2.09 -6.15 14.85
N GLY A 149 -1.78 -4.94 15.34
CA GLY A 149 -2.70 -4.15 16.16
C GLY A 149 -3.82 -3.51 15.33
N THR A 150 -4.84 -2.99 16.00
CA THR A 150 -5.98 -2.28 15.36
C THR A 150 -5.88 -0.76 15.46
N GLU A 151 -4.90 -0.26 16.23
CA GLU A 151 -4.68 1.18 16.40
C GLU A 151 -3.93 1.76 15.19
N PRO A 152 -4.47 2.81 14.53
CA PRO A 152 -3.77 3.48 13.45
C PRO A 152 -2.42 4.04 13.90
N GLY A 153 -1.39 3.83 13.09
CA GLY A 153 -0.03 4.25 13.44
C GLY A 153 0.97 4.04 12.32
N PRO A 154 2.27 4.18 12.59
CA PRO A 154 3.31 3.98 11.58
C PRO A 154 3.55 2.50 11.25
N MET A 155 3.18 1.59 12.14
CA MET A 155 3.29 0.14 11.96
C MET A 155 2.08 -0.36 11.18
N PRO A 156 2.18 -1.45 10.39
CA PRO A 156 0.99 -2.04 9.78
C PRO A 156 -0.08 -2.35 10.83
N TRP A 157 -1.32 -1.98 10.54
CA TRP A 157 -2.46 -2.18 11.45
C TRP A 157 -3.70 -2.69 10.71
N ILE A 158 -4.60 -3.32 11.45
CA ILE A 158 -5.87 -3.85 10.93
C ILE A 158 -6.90 -2.72 10.92
N MET A 159 -7.41 -2.40 9.73
CA MET A 159 -8.62 -1.60 9.58
C MET A 159 -9.85 -2.53 9.50
N PHE A 160 -10.95 -2.10 10.11
CA PHE A 160 -12.22 -2.86 10.21
C PHE A 160 -12.05 -4.29 10.76
N PRO A 161 -11.43 -4.45 11.95
CA PRO A 161 -11.22 -5.77 12.55
C PRO A 161 -12.55 -6.50 12.77
N GLU A 162 -12.53 -7.83 12.66
CA GLU A 162 -13.71 -8.70 12.88
C GLU A 162 -14.85 -8.40 11.89
N THR A 163 -14.50 -7.96 10.68
CA THR A 163 -15.45 -7.76 9.57
C THR A 163 -14.95 -8.43 8.30
N SER A 164 -15.88 -8.69 7.37
CA SER A 164 -15.54 -9.19 6.02
C SER A 164 -14.71 -8.22 5.18
N GLN A 165 -14.50 -6.99 5.65
CA GLN A 165 -13.72 -5.94 4.99
C GLN A 165 -12.37 -5.69 5.67
N GLN A 166 -11.99 -6.53 6.64
CA GLN A 166 -10.73 -6.32 7.34
C GLN A 166 -9.55 -6.32 6.36
N HIS A 167 -8.62 -5.40 6.56
CA HIS A 167 -7.41 -5.31 5.75
C HIS A 167 -6.30 -4.65 6.53
N LEU A 168 -5.06 -4.99 6.17
CA LEU A 168 -3.89 -4.31 6.71
C LEU A 168 -3.65 -3.00 5.97
N MET A 169 -3.49 -1.94 6.74
CA MET A 169 -3.01 -0.65 6.28
C MET A 169 -1.50 -0.62 6.40
N VAL A 170 -0.80 -0.51 5.27
CA VAL A 170 0.66 -0.51 5.20
C VAL A 170 1.13 0.82 4.62
N LEU A 171 1.67 1.69 5.47
CA LEU A 171 2.06 3.03 5.02
C LEU A 171 3.25 3.00 4.07
N LEU A 172 3.13 3.75 2.99
CA LEU A 172 4.20 4.02 2.07
C LEU A 172 4.85 5.36 2.43
N PRO A 173 6.13 5.35 2.84
CA PRO A 173 6.81 6.58 3.19
C PRO A 173 7.06 7.47 1.97
N PRO A 174 7.40 8.77 2.18
CA PRO A 174 8.05 9.58 1.16
C PRO A 174 9.29 8.85 0.58
N PRO A 175 9.76 9.20 -0.63
CA PRO A 175 10.96 8.60 -1.18
C PRO A 175 12.11 8.76 -0.18
N ALA A 176 12.78 7.66 0.15
CA ALA A 176 13.92 7.72 1.05
C ALA A 176 15.04 8.54 0.40
N GLU A 177 15.70 9.40 1.20
CA GLU A 177 16.93 10.02 0.75
C GLU A 177 17.99 8.93 0.56
N ALA A 178 18.79 9.03 -0.50
CA ALA A 178 19.85 8.06 -0.75
C ALA A 178 20.92 8.14 0.35
N VAL A 179 21.16 7.04 1.05
CA VAL A 179 22.19 6.96 2.11
C VAL A 179 23.28 5.99 1.68
N ALA A 180 24.50 6.48 1.51
CA ALA A 180 25.63 5.64 1.12
C ALA A 180 25.92 4.56 2.19
N ALA A 181 26.23 3.34 1.74
CA ALA A 181 26.45 2.18 2.60
C ALA A 181 27.69 2.29 3.52
N GLU A 182 28.76 2.92 3.05
CA GLU A 182 30.09 2.79 3.68
C GLU A 182 30.38 3.79 4.81
N GLU A 183 29.62 4.87 4.96
CA GLU A 183 29.97 5.96 5.91
C GLU A 183 29.33 5.81 7.30
N ASP A 184 28.15 5.19 7.39
CA ASP A 184 27.45 4.92 8.65
C ASP A 184 26.50 3.71 8.52
N LYS A 185 26.92 2.56 9.07
CA LYS A 185 26.16 1.31 9.07
C LYS A 185 24.76 1.46 9.68
N ILE A 186 24.64 2.21 10.78
CA ILE A 186 23.34 2.37 11.46
C ILE A 186 22.41 3.23 10.61
N ALA A 187 22.91 4.34 10.08
CA ALA A 187 22.12 5.20 9.19
C ALA A 187 21.70 4.45 7.92
N ASN A 188 22.59 3.63 7.36
CA ASN A 188 22.30 2.79 6.22
C ASN A 188 21.16 1.80 6.50
N ALA A 189 21.24 1.02 7.58
CA ALA A 189 20.14 0.12 7.97
C ALA A 189 18.83 0.87 8.21
N MET A 190 18.88 2.04 8.87
CA MET A 190 17.70 2.86 9.12
C MET A 190 17.06 3.41 7.84
N SER A 191 17.82 3.56 6.76
CA SER A 191 17.32 4.05 5.47
C SER A 191 16.45 3.04 4.72
N ALA A 192 16.38 1.79 5.20
CA ALA A 192 15.59 0.73 4.59
C ALA A 192 14.08 0.89 4.79
N ALA A 193 13.63 1.64 5.80
CA ALA A 193 12.22 1.65 6.26
C ALA A 193 11.72 3.08 6.59
N PRO A 194 10.40 3.28 6.80
CA PRO A 194 9.89 4.53 7.34
C PRO A 194 10.59 4.89 8.66
N ALA A 195 10.92 6.17 8.84
CA ALA A 195 11.66 6.64 10.01
C ALA A 195 11.05 6.20 11.37
N PRO A 196 9.72 6.21 11.59
CA PRO A 196 9.16 5.74 12.85
C PRO A 196 9.34 4.23 13.09
N ILE A 197 9.48 3.42 12.03
CA ILE A 197 9.81 1.99 12.14
C ILE A 197 11.30 1.84 12.42
N ALA A 198 12.16 2.46 11.62
CA ALA A 198 13.60 2.33 11.70
C ALA A 198 14.21 2.91 13.00
N ALA A 199 13.59 3.93 13.61
CA ALA A 199 14.12 4.58 14.80
C ALA A 199 14.19 3.64 16.02
N GLU A 200 13.19 2.77 16.18
CA GLU A 200 13.05 1.87 17.33
C GLU A 200 13.33 0.41 16.97
N ALA A 201 13.78 0.14 15.74
CA ALA A 201 14.14 -1.20 15.26
C ALA A 201 15.49 -1.66 15.81
N THR A 202 15.62 -2.98 15.97
CA THR A 202 16.92 -3.63 16.17
C THR A 202 17.75 -3.43 14.90
N ILE A 203 19.04 -3.12 15.04
CA ILE A 203 19.95 -2.95 13.92
C ILE A 203 20.97 -4.06 13.92
N LEU A 204 21.00 -4.83 12.83
CA LEU A 204 21.95 -5.92 12.62
C LEU A 204 22.89 -5.58 11.47
N GLY A 205 24.15 -5.96 11.60
CA GLY A 205 25.17 -5.84 10.56
C GLY A 205 25.76 -7.19 10.17
N TYR A 206 26.27 -7.27 8.94
CA TYR A 206 27.11 -8.41 8.57
C TYR A 206 28.46 -8.37 9.30
N PRO A 207 29.03 -9.53 9.68
CA PRO A 207 30.39 -9.59 10.20
C PRO A 207 31.42 -9.24 9.10
N GLU A 208 32.71 -9.14 9.47
CA GLU A 208 33.76 -8.70 8.54
C GLU A 208 33.92 -9.64 7.33
N GLU A 209 33.68 -10.93 7.53
CA GLU A 209 33.65 -11.96 6.48
C GLU A 209 32.40 -11.93 5.59
N GLY A 210 31.49 -10.97 5.78
CA GLY A 210 30.27 -10.83 5.01
C GLY A 210 29.33 -12.02 5.21
N ARG A 211 28.81 -12.56 4.09
CA ARG A 211 27.96 -13.76 4.10
C ARG A 211 28.76 -15.08 4.01
N GLY A 212 30.09 -15.03 3.99
CA GLY A 212 30.93 -16.22 3.81
C GLY A 212 30.64 -16.94 2.48
N ASN A 213 30.55 -18.27 2.53
CA ASN A 213 30.22 -19.12 1.36
C ASN A 213 28.72 -19.42 1.26
N TRP A 214 27.84 -18.50 1.66
CA TRP A 214 26.41 -18.67 1.43
C TRP A 214 26.10 -18.56 -0.08
N PRO A 215 25.22 -19.42 -0.64
CA PRO A 215 24.36 -20.40 0.02
C PRO A 215 24.92 -21.83 0.12
N GLU A 216 26.19 -22.09 -0.20
CA GLU A 216 26.79 -23.43 -0.06
C GLU A 216 26.94 -23.89 1.40
N GLU A 217 27.18 -22.93 2.31
CA GLU A 217 27.23 -23.14 3.76
C GLU A 217 26.36 -22.08 4.48
N PRO A 218 25.89 -22.35 5.72
CA PRO A 218 25.18 -21.35 6.51
C PRO A 218 25.98 -20.06 6.64
N ALA A 219 25.31 -18.92 6.48
CA ALA A 219 25.93 -17.62 6.66
C ALA A 219 26.37 -17.43 8.12
N PRO A 220 27.47 -16.68 8.37
CA PRO A 220 27.83 -16.23 9.71
C PRO A 220 26.67 -15.50 10.40
N GLU A 221 26.62 -15.57 11.74
CA GLU A 221 25.63 -14.86 12.53
C GLU A 221 25.78 -13.33 12.34
N LEU A 222 24.65 -12.65 12.18
CA LEU A 222 24.62 -11.19 12.11
C LEU A 222 25.02 -10.58 13.45
N VAL A 223 25.74 -9.46 13.41
CA VAL A 223 26.21 -8.74 14.59
C VAL A 223 25.18 -7.69 14.98
N GLU A 224 24.71 -7.72 16.23
CA GLU A 224 23.87 -6.64 16.77
C GLU A 224 24.69 -5.35 16.89
N LEU A 225 24.24 -4.31 16.19
CA LEU A 225 24.80 -2.96 16.26
C LEU A 225 24.00 -2.05 17.20
N ARG A 226 22.69 -2.32 17.33
CA ARG A 226 21.78 -1.59 18.23
C ARG A 226 20.57 -2.46 18.59
N ALA A 227 20.23 -2.57 19.86
CA ALA A 227 18.97 -3.19 20.29
C ALA A 227 17.75 -2.31 19.94
N GLY A 228 16.63 -2.92 19.57
CA GLY A 228 15.35 -2.26 19.32
C GLY A 228 14.24 -2.65 20.29
N THR A 229 13.07 -2.05 20.12
CA THR A 229 11.91 -2.21 21.01
C THR A 229 10.57 -2.34 20.30
N ASN A 230 10.52 -2.33 18.97
CA ASN A 230 9.26 -2.30 18.20
C ASN A 230 8.97 -3.58 17.38
N GLY A 231 9.73 -4.65 17.56
CA GLY A 231 9.53 -5.92 16.83
C GLY A 231 9.98 -5.89 15.37
N TRP A 232 10.70 -4.85 14.95
CA TRP A 232 11.33 -4.75 13.64
C TRP A 232 12.84 -4.83 13.75
N THR A 233 13.45 -5.38 12.70
CA THR A 233 14.89 -5.52 12.59
C THR A 233 15.34 -4.98 11.25
N CYS A 234 16.15 -3.92 11.26
CA CYS A 234 16.80 -3.41 10.05
C CYS A 234 18.23 -3.93 9.94
N ILE A 235 18.58 -4.40 8.75
CA ILE A 235 19.85 -5.00 8.42
C ILE A 235 20.57 -4.07 7.45
N VAL A 236 21.86 -3.86 7.69
CA VAL A 236 22.73 -3.04 6.82
C VAL A 236 22.81 -3.62 5.41
N ASP A 237 23.30 -2.80 4.50
CA ASP A 237 23.67 -3.17 3.14
C ASP A 237 24.53 -4.45 3.07
N ILE A 238 24.34 -5.22 2.01
CA ILE A 238 25.02 -6.50 1.80
C ILE A 238 26.41 -6.21 1.22
N PRO A 239 27.53 -6.54 1.93
CA PRO A 239 28.88 -6.10 1.54
C PRO A 239 29.36 -6.53 0.15
N ASP A 240 28.75 -7.56 -0.44
CA ASP A 240 29.18 -8.20 -1.69
C ASP A 240 28.20 -7.99 -2.85
N THR A 241 27.26 -7.05 -2.74
CA THR A 241 26.33 -6.71 -3.82
C THR A 241 26.67 -5.34 -4.43
N PRO A 242 26.38 -5.12 -5.74
CA PRO A 242 26.62 -3.82 -6.37
C PRO A 242 25.65 -2.70 -5.94
N GLY A 243 24.53 -3.07 -5.31
CA GLY A 243 23.45 -2.16 -4.90
C GLY A 243 23.60 -1.71 -3.45
N ASN A 244 22.84 -0.68 -3.08
CA ASN A 244 22.63 -0.34 -1.68
C ASN A 244 21.34 -1.03 -1.22
N ASP A 245 21.50 -2.14 -0.51
CA ASP A 245 20.48 -3.15 -0.26
C ASP A 245 20.08 -3.27 1.23
N PRO A 246 20.01 -2.20 2.04
CA PRO A 246 19.55 -2.33 3.42
C PRO A 246 18.07 -2.71 3.42
N MET A 247 17.71 -3.58 4.36
CA MET A 247 16.37 -4.12 4.47
C MET A 247 15.87 -3.99 5.90
N CYS A 248 14.56 -3.83 6.11
CA CYS A 248 13.97 -3.86 7.43
C CYS A 248 12.75 -4.76 7.48
N LEU A 249 12.76 -5.72 8.40
CA LEU A 249 11.80 -6.81 8.47
C LEU A 249 11.04 -6.78 9.78
N ASN A 250 9.75 -7.09 9.75
CA ASN A 250 9.02 -7.44 10.96
C ASN A 250 9.44 -8.84 11.46
N GLU A 251 9.07 -9.17 12.69
CA GLU A 251 9.41 -10.45 13.34
C GLU A 251 9.10 -11.68 12.46
N THR A 252 7.90 -11.73 11.86
CA THR A 252 7.46 -12.82 10.98
C THR A 252 8.39 -13.01 9.79
N TYR A 253 8.78 -11.92 9.13
CA TYR A 253 9.63 -12.03 7.96
C TYR A 253 11.11 -12.20 8.32
N LEU A 254 11.54 -11.67 9.47
CA LEU A 254 12.88 -11.92 9.99
C LEU A 254 13.13 -13.42 10.20
N GLU A 255 12.13 -14.17 10.68
CA GLU A 255 12.24 -15.63 10.83
C GLU A 255 12.53 -16.33 9.50
N VAL A 256 11.78 -15.99 8.44
CA VAL A 256 11.96 -16.54 7.09
C VAL A 256 13.31 -16.12 6.50
N PHE A 257 13.72 -14.87 6.72
CA PHE A 257 15.01 -14.39 6.26
C PHE A 257 16.16 -15.11 6.96
N MET A 258 16.11 -15.24 8.29
CA MET A 258 17.14 -15.93 9.06
C MET A 258 17.22 -17.42 8.70
N SER A 259 16.08 -18.08 8.47
CA SER A 259 16.06 -19.48 8.04
C SER A 259 16.75 -19.69 6.69
N SER A 260 16.62 -18.72 5.77
CA SER A 260 17.34 -18.71 4.50
C SER A 260 18.86 -18.55 4.67
N LEU A 261 19.30 -17.75 5.65
CA LEU A 261 20.72 -17.58 5.97
C LEU A 261 21.31 -18.83 6.62
N THR A 262 20.54 -19.51 7.47
CA THR A 262 20.98 -20.74 8.16
C THR A 262 20.78 -22.01 7.37
N LEU A 263 20.20 -21.93 6.16
CA LEU A 263 19.86 -23.07 5.30
C LEU A 263 18.98 -24.11 6.04
N THR A 264 18.02 -23.62 6.81
CA THR A 264 17.08 -24.44 7.59
C THR A 264 15.66 -24.25 7.10
N ASP A 265 14.84 -25.29 7.19
CA ASP A 265 13.40 -25.16 6.95
C ASP A 265 12.74 -24.40 8.11
N ALA A 266 12.17 -23.24 7.82
CA ALA A 266 11.22 -22.58 8.71
C ALA A 266 10.14 -21.86 7.88
N PRO A 267 8.95 -22.44 7.72
CA PRO A 267 7.83 -21.68 7.19
C PRO A 267 7.17 -20.92 8.33
N SER A 268 7.21 -19.59 8.27
CA SER A 268 6.24 -18.82 9.02
C SER A 268 4.87 -19.06 8.41
N THR A 269 3.84 -19.24 9.25
CA THR A 269 2.45 -19.33 8.79
C THR A 269 1.79 -17.95 8.72
N GLY A 270 2.51 -16.88 9.06
CA GLY A 270 1.99 -15.52 9.14
C GLY A 270 2.26 -14.68 7.88
N ILE A 271 1.59 -13.52 7.79
CA ILE A 271 1.93 -12.49 6.79
C ILE A 271 3.09 -11.67 7.34
N GLY A 272 4.20 -11.63 6.61
CA GLY A 272 5.40 -10.86 6.97
C GLY A 272 5.56 -9.62 6.09
N PHE A 273 6.15 -8.56 6.64
CA PHE A 273 6.45 -7.33 5.92
C PHE A 273 7.92 -6.97 5.99
N GLY A 274 8.44 -6.54 4.86
CA GLY A 274 9.79 -6.03 4.71
C GLY A 274 9.81 -4.75 3.88
N TYR A 275 10.74 -3.86 4.19
CA TYR A 275 11.02 -2.66 3.40
C TYR A 275 12.45 -2.71 2.85
N MET A 276 12.62 -2.32 1.58
CA MET A 276 13.91 -2.03 0.94
C MET A 276 13.81 -0.68 0.21
N LEU A 277 13.74 0.41 0.98
CA LEU A 277 13.45 1.74 0.42
C LEU A 277 14.62 2.42 -0.29
N GLN A 278 15.84 1.89 -0.16
CA GLN A 278 16.96 2.26 -1.03
C GLN A 278 16.92 1.51 -2.38
N GLY A 279 16.02 0.53 -2.52
CA GLY A 279 15.97 -0.39 -3.63
C GLY A 279 17.00 -1.50 -3.49
N GLY A 280 17.56 -1.92 -4.63
CA GLY A 280 18.66 -2.88 -4.66
C GLY A 280 18.21 -4.34 -4.67
N GLY A 281 18.98 -5.19 -4.00
CA GLY A 281 18.84 -6.64 -3.99
C GLY A 281 19.47 -7.30 -5.23
N PRO A 282 19.39 -8.64 -5.34
CA PRO A 282 20.11 -9.41 -6.36
C PRO A 282 19.72 -9.06 -7.81
N VAL A 283 18.58 -8.39 -8.01
CA VAL A 283 18.07 -7.98 -9.32
C VAL A 283 18.08 -6.45 -9.53
N GLY A 284 18.59 -5.67 -8.57
CA GLY A 284 18.67 -4.21 -8.67
C GLY A 284 17.30 -3.52 -8.78
N SER A 285 16.37 -3.88 -7.89
CA SER A 285 15.00 -3.38 -7.88
C SER A 285 14.92 -1.91 -7.44
N PRO A 286 13.93 -1.14 -7.90
CA PRO A 286 13.62 0.16 -7.31
C PRO A 286 13.09 -0.01 -5.87
N PRO A 287 12.89 1.09 -5.10
CA PRO A 287 12.31 1.02 -3.76
C PRO A 287 11.02 0.21 -3.71
N HIS A 288 10.99 -0.80 -2.86
CA HIS A 288 9.88 -1.75 -2.79
C HIS A 288 9.64 -2.21 -1.36
N MET A 289 8.44 -2.72 -1.16
CA MET A 289 8.09 -3.55 -0.01
C MET A 289 8.13 -5.00 -0.44
N MET A 290 8.45 -5.86 0.52
CA MET A 290 8.39 -7.28 0.39
C MET A 290 7.27 -7.79 1.30
N VAL A 291 6.31 -8.51 0.75
CA VAL A 291 5.18 -9.08 1.49
C VAL A 291 5.32 -10.60 1.46
N PHE A 292 5.72 -11.16 2.58
CA PHE A 292 5.77 -12.61 2.75
C PHE A 292 4.35 -13.13 3.00
N VAL A 293 3.96 -14.11 2.19
CA VAL A 293 2.68 -14.81 2.32
C VAL A 293 2.99 -16.31 2.26
N PRO A 294 2.44 -17.12 3.19
CA PRO A 294 2.67 -18.57 3.18
C PRO A 294 2.29 -19.21 1.84
N GLU A 295 3.08 -20.19 1.38
CA GLU A 295 2.92 -20.85 0.07
C GLU A 295 1.54 -21.47 -0.17
N SER A 296 0.86 -21.91 0.90
CA SER A 296 -0.49 -22.50 0.80
C SER A 296 -1.57 -21.48 0.43
N ASN A 297 -1.21 -20.21 0.26
CA ASN A 297 -2.16 -19.17 -0.10
C ASN A 297 -2.43 -19.18 -1.60
N GLU A 298 -3.62 -19.63 -1.99
CA GLU A 298 -4.07 -19.66 -3.38
C GLU A 298 -4.01 -18.31 -4.08
N SER A 299 -3.94 -17.19 -3.36
CA SER A 299 -3.86 -15.85 -3.95
C SER A 299 -2.54 -15.55 -4.64
N LEU A 300 -1.50 -16.33 -4.39
CA LEU A 300 -0.23 -16.17 -5.09
C LEU A 300 -0.37 -16.52 -6.59
N VAL A 301 -1.38 -17.29 -6.99
CA VAL A 301 -1.64 -17.59 -8.42
C VAL A 301 -2.01 -16.36 -9.24
N ALA A 302 -2.42 -15.26 -8.60
CA ALA A 302 -2.76 -14.00 -9.27
C ALA A 302 -1.53 -13.19 -9.70
N PHE A 303 -0.32 -13.57 -9.25
CA PHE A 303 0.90 -12.83 -9.49
C PHE A 303 1.88 -13.61 -10.36
N GLY A 304 2.49 -12.92 -11.32
CA GLY A 304 3.58 -13.48 -12.13
C GLY A 304 4.89 -13.54 -11.35
N THR A 305 5.90 -14.23 -11.90
CA THR A 305 7.25 -14.32 -11.34
C THR A 305 8.25 -13.39 -12.03
N GLU A 306 7.84 -12.74 -13.12
CA GLU A 306 8.68 -11.83 -13.88
C GLU A 306 8.75 -10.46 -13.19
N PRO A 307 9.97 -9.94 -12.89
CA PRO A 307 10.11 -8.60 -12.35
C PRO A 307 9.50 -7.55 -13.26
N GLY A 308 8.75 -6.63 -12.68
CA GLY A 308 8.04 -5.61 -13.43
C GLY A 308 7.41 -4.56 -12.52
N PRO A 309 6.56 -3.70 -13.10
CA PRO A 309 5.92 -2.65 -12.33
C PRO A 309 4.68 -3.12 -11.56
N PHE A 310 4.17 -4.32 -11.88
CA PHE A 310 3.11 -4.98 -11.13
C PHE A 310 3.72 -5.80 -10.00
N PRO A 311 3.00 -6.03 -8.88
CA PRO A 311 3.47 -6.97 -7.88
C PRO A 311 3.82 -8.33 -8.49
N TRP A 312 4.97 -8.87 -8.13
CA TRP A 312 5.46 -10.14 -8.65
C TRP A 312 6.03 -11.00 -7.54
N ILE A 313 6.08 -12.31 -7.78
CA ILE A 313 6.64 -13.29 -6.86
C ILE A 313 8.14 -13.39 -7.09
N MET A 314 8.92 -13.11 -6.05
CA MET A 314 10.35 -13.42 -6.00
C MET A 314 10.56 -14.77 -5.30
N PHE A 315 11.54 -15.54 -5.79
CA PHE A 315 11.87 -16.89 -5.31
C PHE A 315 10.66 -17.83 -5.27
N ALA A 316 9.89 -17.84 -6.36
CA ALA A 316 8.73 -18.70 -6.50
C ALA A 316 9.08 -20.18 -6.24
N GLU A 317 8.14 -20.91 -5.62
CA GLU A 317 8.30 -22.33 -5.27
C GLU A 317 9.45 -22.59 -4.28
N THR A 318 9.76 -21.61 -3.42
CA THR A 318 10.72 -21.75 -2.33
C THR A 318 10.16 -21.24 -1.00
N PRO A 319 10.67 -21.73 0.16
CA PRO A 319 10.24 -21.24 1.47
C PRO A 319 10.44 -19.73 1.70
N SER A 320 11.28 -19.07 0.90
CA SER A 320 11.53 -17.62 0.96
C SER A 320 10.70 -16.83 -0.05
N GLN A 321 9.69 -17.45 -0.66
CA GLN A 321 8.78 -16.81 -1.60
C GLN A 321 8.13 -15.58 -0.97
N HIS A 322 8.16 -14.46 -1.69
CA HIS A 322 7.51 -13.23 -1.26
C HIS A 322 7.07 -12.39 -2.45
N LEU A 323 6.08 -11.54 -2.23
CA LEU A 323 5.64 -10.56 -3.21
C LEU A 323 6.53 -9.33 -3.13
N MET A 324 7.02 -8.91 -4.27
CA MET A 324 7.70 -7.64 -4.47
C MET A 324 6.65 -6.61 -4.87
N VAL A 325 6.48 -5.59 -4.04
CA VAL A 325 5.45 -4.56 -4.22
C VAL A 325 6.15 -3.22 -4.33
N LEU A 326 6.11 -2.61 -5.51
CA LEU A 326 6.78 -1.32 -5.70
C LEU A 326 6.16 -0.25 -4.82
N ALA A 327 7.00 0.54 -4.16
CA ALA A 327 6.51 1.60 -3.30
C ALA A 327 5.89 2.75 -4.13
N ARG A 328 6.29 2.92 -5.40
CA ARG A 328 5.87 3.99 -6.33
C ARG A 328 6.04 3.59 -7.79
#